data_AF-A0AAD4W9M7-F1
#
_entry.id   AF-A0AAD4W9M7-F1
#
_cell.length_a   1.000
_cell.length_b   1.000
_cell.length_c   1.000
_cell.angle_alpha   90.00
_cell.angle_beta   90.00
_cell.angle_gamma   90.00
#
_symmetry.space_group_name_H-M   'P 1'
#
loop_
_entity.id
_entity.type
_entity.pdbx_description
1 polymer ?
#
loop_
_entity_poly.entity_id
_entity_poly.type
_entity_poly.pdbx_seq_one_letter_code
_entity_poly.pdbx_strand_id
1 'polypeptide(L)'
;MFETRKWFEIAKPFTVITHRSCEDDRRLKRQKVKARTLHFQSNPTKKMRFTSSSEKDPSSTTFDEVTKSTGGINTMSCLVKRKIQKIKPVVEYNKSGRPHGKAAIEMHSYIGVLARTRVPLVDKKWTQLLKDLNEQIWEAVQMAYVVGEGGKKMVLSSTAKKWKDFKYTLTRQFILPFANKKEKLKEPPQLYNFIEKSQWDTFVASRLSQDFEAVHSEQSQRREKCEYNHRLSRKGYVGLEDQLEETMPTKEIDRSLLWKKARADKQGNIPNPKVAEKVKLIDDLKKQVPEGTLTVSGSNDVLTLALGTPEHGGKVRGVGARVSPTQFFNLPRQHRVKFADKLEESVMEAVREETKKMEARAKQSVLEAVRAEREILLKQFSQLIPNLLGKTPTTPMTPMTPITPIPPIPPIPQLE
;
A
#
# COMPACT_ATOMS: atom_id res chain seq x y z
N MET A 1 -16.82 67.31 -62.54
CA MET A 1 -15.94 66.19 -62.95
C MET A 1 -16.68 64.91 -62.59
N PHE A 2 -17.63 64.44 -63.40
CA PHE A 2 -17.43 63.50 -64.52
C PHE A 2 -16.56 62.29 -64.08
N GLU A 3 -16.99 61.03 -64.14
CA GLU A 3 -18.16 60.44 -64.78
C GLU A 3 -18.40 59.00 -64.27
N THR A 4 -19.60 58.55 -64.60
CA THR A 4 -20.43 57.39 -64.25
C THR A 4 -20.09 56.03 -64.89
N ARG A 5 -20.78 54.98 -64.38
CA ARG A 5 -21.46 53.81 -65.05
C ARG A 5 -21.05 52.47 -64.38
N LYS A 6 -21.89 51.69 -63.68
CA LYS A 6 -23.29 51.21 -63.78
C LYS A 6 -23.50 50.05 -64.79
N TRP A 7 -24.29 49.06 -64.31
CA TRP A 7 -25.06 47.97 -64.98
C TRP A 7 -24.55 46.53 -64.73
N PHE A 8 -25.23 45.68 -63.91
CA PHE A 8 -26.47 44.87 -64.12
C PHE A 8 -26.28 43.76 -65.17
N GLU A 9 -26.17 42.48 -64.79
CA GLU A 9 -27.24 41.48 -64.56
C GLU A 9 -27.65 40.74 -65.86
N ILE A 10 -27.73 39.40 -65.82
CA ILE A 10 -28.77 38.56 -66.45
C ILE A 10 -28.48 37.06 -66.21
N ALA A 11 -29.43 36.45 -65.49
CA ALA A 11 -30.06 35.12 -65.60
C ALA A 11 -29.29 33.81 -65.98
N LYS A 12 -29.49 32.83 -65.08
CA LYS A 12 -29.50 31.33 -65.17
C LYS A 12 -30.40 30.80 -66.34
N PRO A 13 -30.47 29.48 -66.73
CA PRO A 13 -30.56 28.35 -65.77
C PRO A 13 -30.29 26.87 -66.21
N PHE A 14 -30.52 25.95 -65.24
CA PHE A 14 -30.86 24.50 -65.32
C PHE A 14 -29.82 23.53 -65.95
N THR A 15 -29.43 22.38 -65.38
CA THR A 15 -30.16 21.22 -64.77
C THR A 15 -29.17 20.46 -63.84
N VAL A 16 -29.45 20.09 -62.58
CA VAL A 16 -30.32 19.01 -62.01
C VAL A 16 -29.67 17.60 -61.98
N ILE A 17 -29.40 17.14 -60.74
CA ILE A 17 -29.48 15.73 -60.21
C ILE A 17 -28.30 14.78 -60.55
N THR A 18 -27.70 13.97 -59.66
CA THR A 18 -28.15 13.17 -58.49
C THR A 18 -27.03 13.01 -57.44
N HIS A 19 -27.41 12.86 -56.18
CA HIS A 19 -26.66 12.19 -55.11
C HIS A 19 -26.69 10.66 -55.32
N ARG A 20 -25.57 9.94 -55.11
CA ARG A 20 -25.62 8.55 -54.63
C ARG A 20 -24.35 8.15 -53.86
N SER A 21 -24.59 7.23 -52.94
CA SER A 21 -23.85 6.87 -51.74
C SER A 21 -22.73 5.85 -51.99
N CYS A 22 -21.83 5.78 -51.00
CA CYS A 22 -21.10 4.62 -50.48
C CYS A 22 -20.15 3.82 -51.39
N GLU A 23 -19.07 3.38 -50.75
CA GLU A 23 -18.21 2.24 -51.14
C GLU A 23 -17.33 2.47 -52.37
N ASP A 24 -16.08 2.92 -52.13
CA ASP A 24 -14.87 2.25 -52.63
C ASP A 24 -13.61 3.08 -52.34
N ASP A 25 -12.95 2.84 -51.20
CA ASP A 25 -11.48 2.98 -51.15
C ASP A 25 -10.83 2.16 -50.02
N ARG A 26 -11.30 0.92 -49.89
CA ARG A 26 -10.72 -0.09 -48.99
C ARG A 26 -10.29 -1.31 -49.80
N ARG A 27 -9.40 -1.12 -50.79
CA ARG A 27 -8.84 -2.24 -51.57
C ARG A 27 -7.44 -1.98 -52.13
N LEU A 28 -6.43 -1.95 -51.26
CA LEU A 28 -5.14 -2.56 -51.61
C LEU A 28 -4.46 -3.12 -50.36
N LYS A 29 -4.05 -4.39 -50.46
CA LYS A 29 -3.44 -5.25 -49.43
C LYS A 29 -4.40 -5.98 -48.47
N ARG A 30 -5.21 -6.88 -49.04
CA ARG A 30 -5.53 -8.20 -48.45
C ARG A 30 -6.11 -9.12 -49.53
N GLN A 31 -5.26 -9.96 -50.13
CA GLN A 31 -5.72 -11.21 -50.74
C GLN A 31 -4.55 -12.20 -50.81
N LYS A 32 -4.49 -13.11 -49.84
CA LYS A 32 -4.32 -14.54 -50.12
C LYS A 32 -4.74 -15.33 -48.87
N VAL A 33 -5.99 -15.80 -48.88
CA VAL A 33 -6.47 -16.92 -48.08
C VAL A 33 -7.33 -17.77 -48.99
N LYS A 34 -7.05 -19.08 -49.03
CA LYS A 34 -7.98 -20.23 -48.95
C LYS A 34 -7.16 -21.48 -49.29
N ALA A 35 -6.83 -22.34 -48.33
CA ALA A 35 -7.65 -23.31 -47.60
C ALA A 35 -7.79 -24.66 -48.34
N ARG A 36 -7.36 -25.75 -47.70
CA ARG A 36 -7.96 -27.10 -47.77
C ARG A 36 -7.36 -28.05 -46.71
N THR A 37 -8.06 -28.14 -45.58
CA THR A 37 -8.73 -29.33 -45.01
C THR A 37 -8.04 -30.71 -44.94
N LEU A 38 -7.92 -31.20 -43.67
CA LEU A 38 -7.98 -32.56 -43.08
C LEU A 38 -6.88 -33.62 -43.36
N HIS A 39 -6.14 -34.02 -42.31
CA HIS A 39 -6.31 -35.32 -41.62
C HIS A 39 -5.44 -35.42 -40.34
N PHE A 40 -5.56 -36.56 -39.65
CA PHE A 40 -5.53 -36.82 -38.22
C PHE A 40 -4.31 -37.68 -37.80
N GLN A 41 -4.03 -37.75 -36.47
CA GLN A 41 -3.07 -38.63 -35.76
C GLN A 41 -1.56 -38.36 -36.00
N SER A 42 -0.60 -38.52 -35.08
CA SER A 42 -0.50 -38.87 -33.66
C SER A 42 0.98 -38.65 -33.27
N ASN A 43 1.28 -38.35 -32.00
CA ASN A 43 2.64 -38.44 -31.40
C ASN A 43 3.14 -39.92 -31.48
N PRO A 44 4.46 -40.29 -31.27
CA PRO A 44 5.35 -39.73 -30.24
C PRO A 44 6.90 -39.83 -30.49
N THR A 45 7.66 -39.45 -29.44
CA THR A 45 9.00 -39.92 -29.02
C THR A 45 10.26 -39.14 -29.40
N LYS A 46 10.68 -38.39 -28.39
CA LYS A 46 12.05 -38.02 -27.97
C LYS A 46 12.96 -39.26 -27.91
N LYS A 47 14.12 -39.23 -28.58
CA LYS A 47 15.27 -40.11 -28.30
C LYS A 47 16.43 -39.28 -27.74
N MET A 48 16.92 -39.68 -26.57
CA MET A 48 18.22 -39.31 -26.01
C MET A 48 19.32 -40.21 -26.62
N ARG A 49 20.55 -39.70 -26.74
CA ARG A 49 21.76 -40.50 -26.50
C ARG A 49 22.95 -39.64 -26.06
N PHE A 50 23.68 -40.21 -25.09
CA PHE A 50 24.83 -39.72 -24.34
C PHE A 50 26.18 -40.08 -25.02
N THR A 51 27.19 -39.22 -24.82
CA THR A 51 28.66 -39.39 -24.55
C THR A 51 29.58 -40.32 -25.36
N SER A 52 30.76 -39.81 -25.79
CA SER A 52 32.09 -40.03 -25.15
C SER A 52 33.24 -39.29 -25.88
N SER A 53 33.99 -38.43 -25.19
CA SER A 53 35.43 -38.50 -24.81
C SER A 53 36.51 -38.60 -25.91
N SER A 54 37.40 -37.60 -25.93
CA SER A 54 38.86 -37.77 -26.09
C SER A 54 39.58 -36.56 -25.50
N GLU A 55 40.50 -36.81 -24.58
CA GLU A 55 41.40 -35.84 -23.93
C GLU A 55 42.56 -35.44 -24.86
N LYS A 56 43.04 -34.18 -24.77
CA LYS A 56 44.47 -33.74 -24.68
C LYS A 56 44.52 -32.21 -24.44
N ASP A 57 45.05 -31.80 -23.29
CA ASP A 57 45.49 -30.44 -22.92
C ASP A 57 46.94 -30.16 -23.40
N PRO A 58 47.58 -28.97 -23.22
CA PRO A 58 47.09 -27.63 -22.79
C PRO A 58 47.59 -26.47 -23.69
N SER A 59 46.82 -25.37 -23.83
CA SER A 59 47.36 -23.98 -23.83
C SER A 59 46.29 -22.93 -24.16
N SER A 60 46.37 -21.80 -23.43
CA SER A 60 45.66 -20.54 -23.63
C SER A 60 44.15 -20.60 -23.85
N THR A 61 43.38 -20.65 -22.77
CA THR A 61 41.96 -20.27 -22.82
C THR A 61 41.81 -18.90 -22.18
N THR A 62 41.75 -17.89 -23.04
CA THR A 62 41.08 -16.61 -22.77
C THR A 62 39.71 -16.95 -22.17
N PHE A 63 39.47 -16.58 -20.92
CA PHE A 63 38.14 -16.69 -20.33
C PHE A 63 37.24 -15.68 -21.04
N ASP A 64 36.53 -16.14 -22.07
CA ASP A 64 35.32 -15.48 -22.55
C ASP A 64 34.29 -15.55 -21.42
N GLU A 65 34.28 -14.49 -20.62
CA GLU A 65 33.19 -14.20 -19.71
C GLU A 65 31.91 -14.17 -20.55
N VAL A 66 31.06 -15.19 -20.39
CA VAL A 66 29.69 -15.18 -20.89
C VAL A 66 28.97 -14.04 -20.18
N THR A 67 29.11 -12.83 -20.74
CA THR A 67 28.27 -11.70 -20.38
C THR A 67 26.87 -12.10 -20.79
N LYS A 68 26.05 -12.51 -19.83
CA LYS A 68 24.60 -12.51 -20.00
C LYS A 68 24.26 -11.13 -20.59
N SER A 69 23.77 -11.12 -21.82
CA SER A 69 23.29 -9.93 -22.53
C SER A 69 22.39 -9.13 -21.58
N THR A 70 22.98 -8.13 -20.96
CA THR A 70 22.29 -7.24 -20.04
C THR A 70 21.79 -6.13 -20.93
N GLY A 71 20.47 -6.09 -21.16
CA GLY A 71 19.86 -5.06 -21.99
C GLY A 71 20.35 -3.67 -21.53
N GLY A 72 20.88 -2.89 -22.47
CA GLY A 72 21.46 -1.58 -22.19
C GLY A 72 20.47 -0.61 -21.52
N ILE A 73 20.98 0.52 -21.02
CA ILE A 73 20.13 1.55 -20.42
C ILE A 73 19.06 1.98 -21.42
N ASN A 74 17.78 1.88 -21.01
CA ASN A 74 16.72 2.54 -21.74
C ASN A 74 16.87 4.07 -21.58
N THR A 75 17.30 4.74 -22.64
CA THR A 75 17.45 6.19 -22.74
C THR A 75 16.18 6.87 -23.26
N MET A 76 15.16 6.11 -23.68
CA MET A 76 13.92 6.60 -24.28
C MET A 76 14.16 7.54 -25.47
N SER A 77 15.12 7.21 -26.35
CA SER A 77 15.50 8.03 -27.52
C SER A 77 14.34 8.36 -28.46
N CYS A 78 13.31 7.50 -28.51
CA CYS A 78 12.08 7.76 -29.27
C CYS A 78 11.33 9.01 -28.80
N LEU A 79 11.44 9.41 -27.52
CA LEU A 79 10.82 10.62 -27.01
C LEU A 79 11.47 11.89 -27.54
N VAL A 80 12.78 11.84 -27.84
CA VAL A 80 13.47 12.97 -28.45
C VAL A 80 12.85 13.27 -29.82
N LYS A 81 12.63 12.23 -30.63
CA LYS A 81 11.96 12.37 -31.94
C LYS A 81 10.54 12.94 -31.81
N ARG A 82 9.73 12.45 -30.86
CA ARG A 82 8.36 12.94 -30.64
C ARG A 82 8.32 14.39 -30.15
N LYS A 83 9.26 14.79 -29.29
CA LYS A 83 9.39 16.19 -28.82
C LYS A 83 9.66 17.15 -29.97
N ILE A 84 10.55 16.77 -30.88
CA ILE A 84 10.83 17.56 -32.11
C ILE A 84 9.56 17.68 -32.96
N GLN A 85 8.80 16.59 -33.10
CA GLN A 85 7.53 16.56 -33.83
C GLN A 85 6.35 17.18 -33.06
N LYS A 86 6.57 17.69 -31.82
CA LYS A 86 5.53 18.21 -30.91
C LYS A 86 4.36 17.25 -30.64
N ILE A 87 4.57 15.94 -30.82
CA ILE A 87 3.57 14.90 -30.53
C ILE A 87 3.64 14.57 -29.04
N LYS A 88 2.55 14.86 -28.30
CA LYS A 88 2.41 14.53 -26.88
C LYS A 88 1.35 13.45 -26.71
N PRO A 89 1.72 12.20 -26.37
CA PRO A 89 0.74 11.17 -26.04
C PRO A 89 -0.11 11.59 -24.84
N VAL A 90 -1.42 11.36 -24.92
CA VAL A 90 -2.34 11.56 -23.81
C VAL A 90 -2.25 10.37 -22.86
N VAL A 91 -2.10 10.66 -21.57
CA VAL A 91 -2.12 9.63 -20.52
C VAL A 91 -3.57 9.35 -20.14
N GLU A 92 -4.01 8.13 -20.37
CA GLU A 92 -5.34 7.66 -19.98
C GLU A 92 -5.37 7.29 -18.49
N TYR A 93 -6.52 7.49 -17.87
CA TYR A 93 -6.75 7.21 -16.45
C TYR A 93 -7.95 6.29 -16.29
N ASN A 94 -7.79 5.27 -15.43
CA ASN A 94 -8.89 4.39 -15.10
C ASN A 94 -9.90 5.06 -14.14
N LYS A 95 -11.02 4.38 -13.85
CA LYS A 95 -12.09 4.87 -12.95
C LYS A 95 -11.58 5.31 -11.56
N SER A 96 -10.45 4.77 -11.10
CA SER A 96 -9.82 5.14 -9.83
C SER A 96 -8.82 6.30 -9.94
N GLY A 97 -8.73 6.98 -11.10
CA GLY A 97 -7.79 8.07 -11.35
C GLY A 97 -6.33 7.62 -11.47
N ARG A 98 -6.07 6.36 -11.86
CA ARG A 98 -4.71 5.83 -12.01
C ARG A 98 -4.31 5.76 -13.49
N PRO A 99 -3.07 6.18 -13.85
CA PRO A 99 -2.63 6.18 -15.22
C PRO A 99 -2.48 4.74 -15.72
N HIS A 100 -3.02 4.44 -16.90
CA HIS A 100 -2.99 3.10 -17.50
C HIS A 100 -2.72 3.15 -19.02
N GLY A 101 -2.61 1.98 -19.64
CA GLY A 101 -2.31 1.87 -21.07
C GLY A 101 -0.84 2.11 -21.45
N LYS A 102 -0.58 2.10 -22.77
CA LYS A 102 0.79 2.16 -23.33
C LYS A 102 1.50 3.48 -23.02
N ALA A 103 0.80 4.61 -23.13
CA ALA A 103 1.35 5.93 -22.84
C ALA A 103 1.80 6.06 -21.38
N ALA A 104 1.03 5.52 -20.42
CA ALA A 104 1.40 5.50 -19.02
C ALA A 104 2.66 4.68 -18.73
N ILE A 105 2.80 3.50 -19.36
CA ILE A 105 3.99 2.63 -19.21
C ILE A 105 5.24 3.32 -19.74
N GLU A 106 5.15 3.95 -20.91
CA GLU A 106 6.24 4.74 -21.48
C GLU A 106 6.59 5.94 -20.59
N MET A 107 5.59 6.69 -20.12
CA MET A 107 5.78 7.81 -19.19
C MET A 107 6.49 7.36 -17.91
N HIS A 108 6.08 6.23 -17.31
CA HIS A 108 6.76 5.67 -16.13
C HIS A 108 8.21 5.26 -16.39
N SER A 109 8.52 4.88 -17.62
CA SER A 109 9.90 4.59 -18.06
C SER A 109 10.69 5.89 -18.18
N TYR A 110 10.11 6.93 -18.78
CA TYR A 110 10.72 8.26 -18.89
C TYR A 110 10.99 8.91 -17.52
N ILE A 111 10.04 8.81 -16.59
CA ILE A 111 10.23 9.24 -15.19
C ILE A 111 11.46 8.54 -14.58
N GLY A 112 11.66 7.25 -14.89
CA GLY A 112 12.84 6.52 -14.44
C GLY A 112 14.16 6.98 -15.08
N VAL A 113 14.13 7.54 -16.30
CA VAL A 113 15.30 8.19 -16.90
C VAL A 113 15.60 9.48 -16.15
N LEU A 114 14.60 10.35 -16.00
CA LEU A 114 14.75 11.64 -15.29
C LEU A 114 15.23 11.44 -13.85
N ALA A 115 14.68 10.46 -13.13
CA ALA A 115 15.08 10.15 -11.76
C ALA A 115 16.55 9.73 -11.62
N ARG A 116 17.15 9.16 -12.69
CA ARG A 116 18.55 8.73 -12.69
C ARG A 116 19.51 9.82 -13.13
N THR A 117 19.10 10.62 -14.12
CA THR A 117 19.98 11.61 -14.76
C THR A 117 19.90 13.01 -14.16
N ARG A 118 18.76 13.38 -13.55
CA ARG A 118 18.54 14.73 -13.01
C ARG A 118 18.64 14.81 -11.49
N VAL A 119 18.41 13.70 -10.79
CA VAL A 119 18.42 13.69 -9.33
C VAL A 119 19.81 13.29 -8.82
N PRO A 120 20.50 14.17 -8.07
CA PRO A 120 21.82 13.86 -7.53
C PRO A 120 21.83 12.61 -6.63
N LEU A 121 22.97 11.93 -6.53
CA LEU A 121 23.15 10.76 -5.67
C LEU A 121 23.37 11.09 -4.18
N VAL A 122 23.31 12.38 -3.81
CA VAL A 122 23.55 12.87 -2.45
C VAL A 122 22.71 12.10 -1.43
N ASP A 123 23.30 11.78 -0.27
CA ASP A 123 22.63 11.07 0.83
C ASP A 123 21.69 11.98 1.64
N LYS A 124 20.88 12.77 0.92
CA LYS A 124 19.80 13.59 1.45
C LYS A 124 18.48 12.84 1.39
N LYS A 125 17.54 13.18 2.27
CA LYS A 125 16.14 12.72 2.15
C LYS A 125 15.51 13.36 0.92
N TRP A 126 14.53 12.69 0.29
CA TRP A 126 13.80 13.26 -0.85
C TRP A 126 13.18 14.62 -0.53
N THR A 127 12.73 14.82 0.71
CA THR A 127 12.16 16.09 1.20
C THR A 127 13.20 17.21 1.36
N GLN A 128 14.49 16.87 1.42
CA GLN A 128 15.60 17.81 1.50
C GLN A 128 16.17 18.15 0.10
N LEU A 129 15.67 17.51 -0.96
CA LEU A 129 16.01 17.89 -2.33
C LEU A 129 15.30 19.19 -2.69
N LEU A 130 15.97 20.02 -3.49
CA LEU A 130 15.50 21.34 -3.91
C LEU A 130 14.11 21.26 -4.56
N LYS A 131 13.21 22.19 -4.19
CA LYS A 131 11.88 22.30 -4.79
C LYS A 131 11.96 22.52 -6.30
N ASP A 132 12.98 23.24 -6.76
CA ASP A 132 13.23 23.55 -8.16
C ASP A 132 13.47 22.28 -8.99
N LEU A 133 14.16 21.28 -8.43
CA LEU A 133 14.39 20.01 -9.10
C LEU A 133 13.08 19.25 -9.34
N ASN A 134 12.16 19.29 -8.37
CA ASN A 134 10.84 18.69 -8.51
C ASN A 134 10.05 19.39 -9.63
N GLU A 135 10.16 20.72 -9.75
CA GLU A 135 9.52 21.47 -10.81
C GLU A 135 10.10 21.11 -12.19
N GLN A 136 11.42 21.08 -12.33
CA GLN A 136 12.09 20.69 -13.58
C GLN A 136 11.70 19.28 -14.05
N ILE A 137 11.57 18.33 -13.12
CA ILE A 137 11.14 16.96 -13.46
C ILE A 137 9.68 16.97 -13.92
N TRP A 138 8.83 17.76 -13.26
CA TRP A 138 7.43 17.89 -13.64
C TRP A 138 7.26 18.55 -15.01
N GLU A 139 7.95 19.66 -15.27
CA GLU A 139 7.98 20.34 -16.57
C GLU A 139 8.49 19.43 -17.69
N ALA A 140 9.57 18.67 -17.44
CA ALA A 140 10.11 17.73 -18.41
C ALA A 140 9.08 16.66 -18.83
N VAL A 141 8.24 16.20 -17.89
CA VAL A 141 7.15 15.26 -18.16
C VAL A 141 6.00 15.94 -18.91
N GLN A 142 5.57 17.14 -18.51
CA GLN A 142 4.53 17.91 -19.21
C GLN A 142 4.90 18.27 -20.66
N MET A 143 6.20 18.47 -20.92
CA MET A 143 6.69 18.67 -22.28
C MET A 143 6.58 17.41 -23.13
N ALA A 144 6.63 16.22 -22.53
CA ALA A 144 6.62 14.94 -23.24
C ALA A 144 5.23 14.30 -23.34
N TYR A 145 4.33 14.55 -22.38
CA TYR A 145 3.05 13.89 -22.23
C TYR A 145 1.96 14.87 -21.82
N VAL A 146 0.71 14.61 -22.23
CA VAL A 146 -0.47 15.29 -21.67
C VAL A 146 -0.90 14.51 -20.43
N VAL A 147 -0.73 15.11 -19.26
CA VAL A 147 -1.00 14.50 -17.95
C VAL A 147 -2.14 15.26 -17.29
N GLY A 148 -3.15 14.54 -16.79
CA GLY A 148 -4.33 15.13 -16.15
C GLY A 148 -4.04 15.84 -14.82
N GLU A 149 -5.02 16.59 -14.34
CA GLU A 149 -4.96 17.28 -13.06
C GLU A 149 -4.63 16.32 -11.90
N GLY A 150 -3.77 16.75 -10.98
CA GLY A 150 -3.26 15.90 -9.89
C GLY A 150 -2.13 14.94 -10.27
N GLY A 151 -1.75 14.86 -11.56
CA GLY A 151 -0.65 14.00 -12.03
C GLY A 151 0.72 14.32 -11.43
N LYS A 152 0.98 15.58 -11.06
CA LYS A 152 2.24 16.05 -10.47
C LYS A 152 2.64 15.23 -9.23
N LYS A 153 1.71 15.01 -8.29
CA LYS A 153 1.98 14.23 -7.07
C LYS A 153 2.37 12.79 -7.40
N MET A 154 1.72 12.19 -8.39
CA MET A 154 2.04 10.84 -8.88
C MET A 154 3.43 10.80 -9.50
N VAL A 155 3.75 11.75 -10.38
CA VAL A 155 5.06 11.84 -11.04
C VAL A 155 6.17 11.99 -10.03
N LEU A 156 6.07 12.96 -9.11
CA LEU A 156 7.11 13.22 -8.11
C LEU A 156 7.32 12.02 -7.18
N SER A 157 6.25 11.41 -6.71
CA SER A 157 6.37 10.24 -5.84
C SER A 157 6.88 9.00 -6.60
N SER A 158 6.58 8.87 -7.89
CA SER A 158 7.17 7.82 -8.75
C SER A 158 8.66 8.06 -8.95
N THR A 159 9.05 9.31 -9.20
CA THR A 159 10.45 9.76 -9.33
C THR A 159 11.24 9.43 -8.06
N ALA A 160 10.71 9.79 -6.88
CA ALA A 160 11.31 9.47 -5.59
C ALA A 160 11.55 7.97 -5.40
N LYS A 161 10.59 7.14 -5.82
CA LYS A 161 10.73 5.69 -5.78
C LYS A 161 11.82 5.20 -6.73
N LYS A 162 11.79 5.64 -8.00
CA LYS A 162 12.78 5.24 -9.02
C LYS A 162 14.20 5.67 -8.65
N TRP A 163 14.36 6.83 -8.04
CA TRP A 163 15.64 7.31 -7.52
C TRP A 163 16.16 6.40 -6.39
N LYS A 164 15.31 6.04 -5.41
CA LYS A 164 15.70 5.07 -4.37
C LYS A 164 16.04 3.69 -4.92
N ASP A 165 15.23 3.20 -5.86
CA ASP A 165 15.47 1.91 -6.53
C ASP A 165 16.82 1.95 -7.30
N PHE A 166 17.17 3.08 -7.93
CA PHE A 166 18.45 3.27 -8.59
C PHE A 166 19.63 3.26 -7.61
N LYS A 167 19.55 4.01 -6.49
CA LYS A 167 20.58 3.96 -5.43
C LYS A 167 20.77 2.54 -4.90
N TYR A 168 19.69 1.80 -4.74
CA TYR A 168 19.73 0.39 -4.34
C TYR A 168 20.45 -0.48 -5.38
N THR A 169 20.16 -0.30 -6.68
CA THR A 169 20.87 -1.00 -7.76
C THR A 169 22.37 -0.71 -7.74
N LEU A 170 22.76 0.56 -7.65
CA LEU A 170 24.17 0.96 -7.54
C LEU A 170 24.85 0.28 -6.35
N THR A 171 24.21 0.32 -5.19
CA THR A 171 24.73 -0.29 -3.97
C THR A 171 24.91 -1.80 -4.10
N ARG A 172 23.86 -2.50 -4.55
CA ARG A 172 23.85 -3.98 -4.64
C ARG A 172 24.77 -4.54 -5.72
N GLN A 173 24.87 -3.88 -6.87
CA GLN A 173 25.57 -4.43 -8.04
C GLN A 173 26.99 -3.90 -8.18
N PHE A 174 27.25 -2.67 -7.73
CA PHE A 174 28.51 -1.98 -8.02
C PHE A 174 29.31 -1.57 -6.78
N ILE A 175 28.72 -1.61 -5.58
CA ILE A 175 29.42 -1.24 -4.33
C ILE A 175 29.66 -2.47 -3.45
N LEU A 176 28.61 -3.09 -2.92
CA LEU A 176 28.72 -4.19 -1.96
C LEU A 176 29.56 -5.38 -2.46
N PRO A 177 29.45 -5.83 -3.73
CA PRO A 177 30.29 -6.92 -4.24
C PRO A 177 31.79 -6.59 -4.26
N PHE A 178 32.15 -5.31 -4.24
CA PHE A 178 33.53 -4.82 -4.33
C PHE A 178 33.96 -4.03 -3.09
N ALA A 179 33.24 -4.15 -1.97
CA ALA A 179 33.56 -3.45 -0.72
C ALA A 179 35.02 -3.63 -0.28
N ASN A 180 35.58 -4.83 -0.49
CA ASN A 180 36.97 -5.17 -0.15
C ASN A 180 37.99 -4.78 -1.24
N LYS A 181 37.54 -4.39 -2.44
CA LYS A 181 38.39 -4.08 -3.61
C LYS A 181 38.24 -2.61 -3.99
N LYS A 182 38.84 -1.73 -3.20
CA LYS A 182 38.75 -0.26 -3.35
C LYS A 182 39.12 0.25 -4.74
N GLU A 183 40.02 -0.43 -5.45
CA GLU A 183 40.42 -0.05 -6.81
C GLU A 183 39.25 -0.07 -7.80
N LYS A 184 38.34 -1.05 -7.68
CA LYS A 184 37.17 -1.17 -8.55
C LYS A 184 36.08 -0.14 -8.24
N LEU A 185 36.22 0.60 -7.15
CA LEU A 185 35.26 1.63 -6.72
C LEU A 185 35.73 3.05 -7.04
N LYS A 186 36.94 3.24 -7.57
CA LYS A 186 37.51 4.56 -7.88
C LYS A 186 36.74 5.30 -8.98
N GLU A 187 36.11 4.57 -9.88
CA GLU A 187 35.37 5.12 -11.00
C GLU A 187 33.91 4.66 -10.97
N PRO A 188 32.97 5.54 -11.37
CA PRO A 188 31.58 5.13 -11.53
C PRO A 188 31.45 4.07 -12.64
N PRO A 189 30.44 3.20 -12.57
CA PRO A 189 30.22 2.21 -13.61
C PRO A 189 30.08 2.86 -15.00
N GLN A 190 30.78 2.36 -16.01
CA GLN A 190 30.72 2.88 -17.39
C GLN A 190 29.30 2.97 -17.94
N LEU A 191 28.43 2.05 -17.51
CA LEU A 191 27.01 2.05 -17.84
C LEU A 191 26.34 3.38 -17.47
N TYR A 192 26.75 4.02 -16.38
CA TYR A 192 26.20 5.26 -15.84
C TYR A 192 27.22 6.41 -15.94
N ASN A 193 27.75 6.64 -17.14
CA ASN A 193 28.74 7.70 -17.44
C ASN A 193 28.29 9.14 -17.10
N PHE A 194 26.99 9.38 -16.88
CA PHE A 194 26.45 10.66 -16.44
C PHE A 194 26.62 10.91 -14.92
N ILE A 195 27.13 9.95 -14.16
CA ILE A 195 27.45 10.13 -12.74
C ILE A 195 28.81 10.80 -12.64
N GLU A 196 28.84 11.98 -12.01
CA GLU A 196 30.09 12.67 -11.72
C GLU A 196 30.92 11.91 -10.68
N LYS A 197 32.24 11.84 -10.88
CA LYS A 197 33.16 11.14 -9.98
C LYS A 197 33.08 11.63 -8.52
N SER A 198 32.97 12.94 -8.31
CA SER A 198 32.84 13.53 -6.97
C SER A 198 31.60 13.02 -6.22
N GLN A 199 30.47 12.91 -6.92
CA GLN A 199 29.22 12.36 -6.39
C GLN A 199 29.33 10.86 -6.12
N TRP A 200 29.99 10.13 -7.02
CA TRP A 200 30.24 8.71 -6.86
C TRP A 200 31.09 8.42 -5.61
N ASP A 201 32.22 9.13 -5.45
CA ASP A 201 33.13 8.95 -4.31
C ASP A 201 32.41 9.20 -2.98
N THR A 202 31.62 10.29 -2.90
CA THR A 202 30.79 10.60 -1.72
C THR A 202 29.75 9.51 -1.44
N PHE A 203 29.11 8.98 -2.49
CA PHE A 203 28.09 7.95 -2.37
C PHE A 203 28.69 6.59 -1.94
N VAL A 204 29.85 6.21 -2.46
CA VAL A 204 30.56 5.00 -2.04
C VAL A 204 30.94 5.09 -0.57
N ALA A 205 31.51 6.21 -0.13
CA ALA A 205 31.84 6.43 1.28
C ALA A 205 30.61 6.29 2.19
N SER A 206 29.46 6.84 1.76
CA SER A 206 28.23 6.73 2.55
C SER A 206 27.69 5.30 2.63
N ARG A 207 27.81 4.50 1.56
CA ARG A 207 27.34 3.10 1.51
C ARG A 207 28.28 2.11 2.20
N LEU A 208 29.52 2.49 2.48
CA LEU A 208 30.47 1.68 3.25
C LEU A 208 30.53 2.10 4.74
N SER A 209 29.72 3.08 5.14
CA SER A 209 29.63 3.51 6.53
C SER A 209 28.93 2.48 7.42
N GLN A 210 29.33 2.43 8.70
CA GLN A 210 28.72 1.55 9.70
C GLN A 210 27.22 1.87 9.92
N ASP A 211 26.86 3.16 9.87
CA ASP A 211 25.46 3.60 9.98
C ASP A 211 24.59 3.01 8.86
N PHE A 212 25.13 2.98 7.63
CA PHE A 212 24.42 2.39 6.51
C PHE A 212 24.30 0.87 6.64
N GLU A 213 25.36 0.18 7.07
CA GLU A 213 25.36 -1.26 7.30
C GLU A 213 24.24 -1.67 8.28
N ALA A 214 24.12 -0.94 9.39
CA ALA A 214 23.09 -1.18 10.40
C ALA A 214 21.67 -1.02 9.83
N VAL A 215 21.41 0.10 9.14
CA VAL A 215 20.10 0.35 8.51
C VAL A 215 19.82 -0.68 7.41
N HIS A 216 20.82 -1.04 6.61
CA HIS A 216 20.68 -1.99 5.52
C HIS A 216 20.32 -3.38 6.02
N SER A 217 21.01 -3.86 7.07
CA SER A 217 20.74 -5.14 7.73
C SER A 217 19.31 -5.20 8.28
N GLU A 218 18.89 -4.16 9.02
CA GLU A 218 17.53 -4.08 9.57
C GLU A 218 16.46 -4.12 8.46
N GLN A 219 16.68 -3.40 7.36
CA GLN A 219 15.75 -3.41 6.22
C GLN A 219 15.77 -4.74 5.46
N SER A 220 16.90 -5.44 5.42
CA SER A 220 16.99 -6.79 4.84
C SER A 220 16.15 -7.79 5.62
N GLN A 221 16.29 -7.81 6.95
CA GLN A 221 15.50 -8.65 7.85
C GLN A 221 13.99 -8.35 7.72
N ARG A 222 13.61 -7.07 7.61
CA ARG A 222 12.22 -6.68 7.33
C ARG A 222 11.72 -7.23 5.99
N ARG A 223 12.55 -7.24 4.96
CA ARG A 223 12.17 -7.75 3.63
C ARG A 223 12.04 -9.28 3.62
N GLU A 224 12.85 -9.99 4.39
CA GLU A 224 12.79 -11.46 4.52
C GLU A 224 11.45 -11.93 5.08
N LYS A 225 10.81 -11.14 5.96
CA LYS A 225 9.45 -11.39 6.46
C LYS A 225 8.35 -11.29 5.39
N CYS A 226 8.66 -10.82 4.18
CA CYS A 226 7.69 -10.70 3.09
C CYS A 226 7.43 -12.05 2.42
N GLU A 227 6.45 -12.78 2.94
CA GLU A 227 6.15 -14.17 2.55
C GLU A 227 5.48 -14.29 1.17
N TYR A 228 4.53 -13.41 0.85
CA TYR A 228 3.66 -13.55 -0.32
C TYR A 228 4.02 -12.60 -1.47
N ASN A 229 5.20 -12.78 -2.06
CA ASN A 229 5.65 -11.96 -3.20
C ASN A 229 4.75 -12.13 -4.43
N HIS A 230 4.40 -11.02 -5.11
CA HIS A 230 3.61 -11.04 -6.35
C HIS A 230 4.49 -11.16 -7.61
N ARG A 231 3.90 -11.55 -8.74
CA ARG A 231 4.56 -11.83 -10.04
C ARG A 231 4.16 -10.87 -11.18
N LEU A 232 3.58 -9.71 -10.84
CA LEU A 232 3.00 -8.76 -11.80
C LEU A 232 3.99 -7.95 -12.65
N SER A 233 5.30 -8.09 -12.42
CA SER A 233 6.35 -7.39 -13.16
C SER A 233 6.04 -5.88 -13.31
N ARG A 234 6.38 -5.28 -14.47
CA ARG A 234 6.15 -3.84 -14.78
C ARG A 234 4.68 -3.45 -14.89
N LYS A 235 3.80 -4.43 -15.10
CA LYS A 235 2.36 -4.21 -15.31
C LYS A 235 1.65 -3.79 -14.02
N GLY A 236 2.07 -4.36 -12.89
CA GLY A 236 1.46 -4.09 -11.59
C GLY A 236 -0.01 -4.50 -11.51
N TYR A 237 -0.69 -4.08 -10.45
CA TYR A 237 -2.09 -4.41 -10.19
C TYR A 237 -3.05 -3.67 -11.13
N VAL A 238 -2.75 -2.41 -11.48
CA VAL A 238 -3.56 -1.60 -12.41
C VAL A 238 -3.68 -2.31 -13.75
N GLY A 239 -2.57 -2.70 -14.36
CA GLY A 239 -2.67 -3.44 -15.61
C GLY A 239 -3.31 -4.83 -15.44
N LEU A 240 -3.16 -5.49 -14.28
CA LEU A 240 -3.85 -6.76 -14.01
C LEU A 240 -5.37 -6.59 -14.04
N GLU A 241 -5.86 -5.54 -13.39
CA GLU A 241 -7.27 -5.15 -13.40
C GLU A 241 -7.75 -4.92 -14.84
N ASP A 242 -7.07 -4.09 -15.63
CA ASP A 242 -7.42 -3.84 -17.03
C ASP A 242 -7.54 -5.13 -17.86
N GLN A 243 -6.58 -6.06 -17.73
CA GLN A 243 -6.65 -7.35 -18.44
C GLN A 243 -7.82 -8.23 -18.01
N LEU A 244 -8.19 -8.16 -16.73
CA LEU A 244 -9.31 -8.94 -16.21
C LEU A 244 -10.64 -8.31 -16.61
N GLU A 245 -10.74 -6.97 -16.68
CA GLU A 245 -11.92 -6.28 -17.21
C GLU A 245 -12.14 -6.63 -18.69
N GLU A 246 -11.06 -6.71 -19.49
CA GLU A 246 -11.14 -7.14 -20.91
C GLU A 246 -11.63 -8.59 -21.06
N THR A 247 -11.27 -9.50 -20.15
CA THR A 247 -11.66 -10.92 -20.24
C THR A 247 -12.97 -11.24 -19.54
N MET A 248 -13.39 -10.44 -18.55
CA MET A 248 -14.59 -10.66 -17.75
C MET A 248 -15.32 -9.32 -17.49
N PRO A 249 -15.89 -8.69 -18.53
CA PRO A 249 -16.45 -7.33 -18.43
C PRO A 249 -17.67 -7.20 -17.50
N THR A 250 -18.38 -8.30 -17.22
CA THR A 250 -19.60 -8.30 -16.41
C THR A 250 -19.39 -8.68 -14.94
N LYS A 251 -18.18 -9.09 -14.54
CA LYS A 251 -17.93 -9.58 -13.18
C LYS A 251 -17.16 -8.54 -12.38
N GLU A 252 -17.68 -8.18 -11.22
CA GLU A 252 -16.97 -7.32 -10.28
C GLU A 252 -15.63 -7.98 -9.87
N ILE A 253 -14.53 -7.25 -10.10
CA ILE A 253 -13.18 -7.74 -9.83
C ILE A 253 -12.88 -7.54 -8.36
N ASP A 254 -13.15 -8.57 -7.58
CA ASP A 254 -12.80 -8.59 -6.16
C ASP A 254 -11.27 -8.62 -5.95
N ARG A 255 -10.78 -7.90 -4.92
CA ARG A 255 -9.35 -7.83 -4.60
C ARG A 255 -8.74 -9.17 -4.22
N SER A 256 -9.51 -10.13 -3.70
CA SER A 256 -8.98 -11.48 -3.45
C SER A 256 -8.67 -12.21 -4.77
N LEU A 257 -9.45 -11.98 -5.83
CA LEU A 257 -9.16 -12.49 -7.17
C LEU A 257 -7.88 -11.86 -7.74
N LEU A 258 -7.73 -10.54 -7.60
CA LEU A 258 -6.49 -9.84 -7.97
C LEU A 258 -5.29 -10.39 -7.20
N TRP A 259 -5.42 -10.62 -5.90
CA TRP A 259 -4.35 -11.17 -5.07
C TRP A 259 -3.93 -12.57 -5.52
N LYS A 260 -4.89 -13.44 -5.86
CA LYS A 260 -4.67 -14.77 -6.42
C LYS A 260 -3.96 -14.71 -7.78
N LYS A 261 -4.55 -14.00 -8.76
CA LYS A 261 -4.02 -13.87 -10.12
C LYS A 261 -2.63 -13.23 -10.15
N ALA A 262 -2.35 -12.31 -9.22
CA ALA A 262 -1.04 -11.69 -9.09
C ALA A 262 0.07 -12.66 -8.69
N ARG A 263 -0.25 -13.85 -8.17
CA ARG A 263 0.70 -14.86 -7.70
C ARG A 263 0.69 -16.14 -8.52
N ALA A 264 -0.24 -16.23 -9.48
CA ALA A 264 -0.25 -17.29 -10.47
C ALA A 264 0.85 -17.10 -11.51
N ASP A 265 1.29 -18.21 -12.11
CA ASP A 265 2.08 -18.20 -13.34
C ASP A 265 1.18 -17.93 -14.57
N LYS A 266 1.76 -18.01 -15.77
CA LYS A 266 1.01 -17.79 -17.02
C LYS A 266 -0.01 -18.89 -17.31
N GLN A 267 0.18 -20.06 -16.71
CA GLN A 267 -0.67 -21.24 -16.83
C GLN A 267 -1.76 -21.29 -15.74
N GLY A 268 -1.69 -20.41 -14.74
CA GLY A 268 -2.63 -20.35 -13.62
C GLY A 268 -2.16 -21.08 -12.35
N ASN A 269 -1.00 -21.73 -12.36
CA ASN A 269 -0.48 -22.44 -11.20
C ASN A 269 0.15 -21.50 -10.19
N ILE A 270 0.18 -21.92 -8.93
CA ILE A 270 0.81 -21.17 -7.83
C ILE A 270 2.02 -21.97 -7.34
N PRO A 271 3.25 -21.58 -7.73
CA PRO A 271 4.43 -22.36 -7.41
C PRO A 271 4.78 -22.41 -5.92
N ASN A 272 4.39 -21.38 -5.15
CA ASN A 272 4.72 -21.31 -3.73
C ASN A 272 3.63 -22.05 -2.91
N PRO A 273 3.97 -23.13 -2.19
CA PRO A 273 2.99 -23.95 -1.47
C PRO A 273 2.23 -23.15 -0.39
N LYS A 274 2.92 -22.25 0.32
CA LYS A 274 2.29 -21.39 1.32
C LYS A 274 1.26 -20.44 0.72
N VAL A 275 1.55 -19.92 -0.47
CA VAL A 275 0.58 -19.10 -1.21
C VAL A 275 -0.59 -19.96 -1.67
N ALA A 276 -0.33 -21.20 -2.12
CA ALA A 276 -1.38 -22.11 -2.56
C ALA A 276 -2.35 -22.48 -1.43
N GLU A 277 -1.87 -22.71 -0.21
CA GLU A 277 -2.71 -22.89 0.99
C GLU A 277 -3.63 -21.69 1.23
N LYS A 278 -3.08 -20.46 1.18
CA LYS A 278 -3.88 -19.25 1.31
C LYS A 278 -4.89 -19.08 0.18
N VAL A 279 -4.57 -19.52 -1.03
CA VAL A 279 -5.51 -19.49 -2.15
C VAL A 279 -6.65 -20.47 -1.96
N LYS A 280 -6.40 -21.69 -1.46
CA LYS A 280 -7.46 -22.63 -1.11
C LYS A 280 -8.39 -22.04 -0.05
N LEU A 281 -7.82 -21.46 1.01
CA LEU A 281 -8.58 -20.80 2.06
C LEU A 281 -9.44 -19.63 1.53
N ILE A 282 -8.90 -18.83 0.59
CA ILE A 282 -9.69 -17.79 -0.08
C ILE A 282 -10.88 -18.40 -0.83
N ASP A 283 -10.69 -19.50 -1.55
CA ASP A 283 -11.76 -20.15 -2.30
C ASP A 283 -12.84 -20.75 -1.41
N ASP A 284 -12.45 -21.32 -0.26
CA ASP A 284 -13.39 -21.87 0.71
C ASP A 284 -14.20 -20.77 1.40
N LEU A 285 -13.54 -19.70 1.85
CA LEU A 285 -14.22 -18.52 2.42
C LEU A 285 -15.15 -17.86 1.39
N LYS A 286 -14.79 -17.85 0.09
CA LYS A 286 -15.65 -17.33 -0.97
C LYS A 286 -16.94 -18.10 -1.16
N LYS A 287 -16.96 -19.40 -0.89
CA LYS A 287 -18.16 -20.23 -0.97
C LYS A 287 -19.10 -19.97 0.21
N GLN A 288 -18.55 -19.69 1.38
CA GLN A 288 -19.32 -19.43 2.61
C GLN A 288 -20.05 -18.07 2.63
N VAL A 289 -19.58 -17.09 1.84
CA VAL A 289 -20.23 -15.76 1.74
C VAL A 289 -21.66 -15.84 1.16
N PRO A 290 -21.90 -16.43 -0.04
CA PRO A 290 -23.26 -16.55 -0.56
C PRO A 290 -24.15 -17.50 0.25
N GLU A 291 -23.57 -18.44 0.99
CA GLU A 291 -24.29 -19.33 1.91
C GLU A 291 -24.77 -18.63 3.18
N GLY A 292 -24.32 -17.39 3.45
CA GLY A 292 -24.70 -16.61 4.63
C GLY A 292 -23.93 -17.00 5.90
N THR A 293 -23.11 -18.05 5.85
CA THR A 293 -22.28 -18.53 6.96
C THR A 293 -21.20 -17.52 7.38
N LEU A 294 -20.73 -16.69 6.44
CA LEU A 294 -19.68 -15.70 6.68
C LEU A 294 -20.16 -14.29 6.32
N THR A 295 -20.24 -13.41 7.31
CA THR A 295 -20.47 -11.97 7.09
C THR A 295 -19.13 -11.26 6.85
N VAL A 296 -19.00 -10.63 5.69
CA VAL A 296 -17.85 -9.78 5.34
C VAL A 296 -18.27 -8.32 5.33
N SER A 297 -17.47 -7.44 5.94
CA SER A 297 -17.76 -6.00 5.97
C SER A 297 -16.50 -5.16 5.99
N GLY A 298 -16.48 -4.11 5.16
CA GLY A 298 -15.39 -3.14 5.07
C GLY A 298 -14.03 -3.82 4.90
N SER A 299 -13.10 -3.54 5.82
CA SER A 299 -11.73 -4.10 5.80
C SER A 299 -11.64 -5.57 6.22
N ASN A 300 -12.69 -6.14 6.81
CA ASN A 300 -12.77 -7.54 7.25
C ASN A 300 -13.43 -8.39 6.15
N ASP A 301 -12.80 -8.41 4.99
CA ASP A 301 -13.25 -9.20 3.86
C ASP A 301 -12.54 -10.55 3.76
N VAL A 302 -12.91 -11.34 2.74
CA VAL A 302 -12.34 -12.66 2.44
C VAL A 302 -10.81 -12.64 2.42
N LEU A 303 -10.19 -11.63 1.80
CA LEU A 303 -8.73 -11.58 1.68
C LEU A 303 -8.06 -11.32 3.04
N THR A 304 -8.60 -10.39 3.83
CA THR A 304 -8.09 -10.11 5.17
C THR A 304 -8.20 -11.34 6.07
N LEU A 305 -9.36 -12.03 6.03
CA LEU A 305 -9.62 -13.24 6.80
C LEU A 305 -8.66 -14.38 6.40
N ALA A 306 -8.50 -14.65 5.10
CA ALA A 306 -7.60 -15.70 4.64
C ALA A 306 -6.13 -15.46 5.04
N LEU A 307 -5.69 -14.20 4.99
CA LEU A 307 -4.32 -13.83 5.36
C LEU A 307 -4.12 -13.76 6.88
N GLY A 308 -5.19 -13.72 7.68
CA GLY A 308 -5.14 -13.71 9.14
C GLY A 308 -4.46 -12.47 9.74
N THR A 309 -4.31 -11.39 8.95
CA THR A 309 -3.64 -10.16 9.37
C THR A 309 -4.43 -8.94 8.92
N PRO A 310 -4.60 -7.92 9.79
CA PRO A 310 -5.29 -6.70 9.42
C PRO A 310 -4.54 -5.95 8.32
N GLU A 311 -5.25 -5.06 7.62
CA GLU A 311 -4.67 -4.26 6.55
C GLU A 311 -3.64 -3.27 7.11
N HIS A 312 -2.51 -3.11 6.42
CA HIS A 312 -1.50 -2.15 6.86
C HIS A 312 -1.96 -0.70 6.62
N GLY A 313 -1.60 0.18 7.54
CA GLY A 313 -1.84 1.62 7.40
C GLY A 313 -1.28 2.17 6.08
N GLY A 314 -2.13 2.85 5.31
CA GLY A 314 -1.75 3.62 4.12
C GLY A 314 -1.64 2.86 2.80
N LYS A 315 -1.74 1.53 2.76
CA LYS A 315 -1.76 0.75 1.51
C LYS A 315 -2.71 -0.44 1.59
N VAL A 316 -3.44 -0.71 0.50
CA VAL A 316 -4.32 -1.87 0.36
C VAL A 316 -3.66 -3.00 -0.44
N ARG A 317 -3.63 -4.20 0.13
CA ARG A 317 -3.20 -5.45 -0.50
C ARG A 317 -4.10 -5.76 -1.69
N GLY A 318 -3.48 -6.18 -2.80
CA GLY A 318 -4.22 -6.64 -3.98
C GLY A 318 -4.72 -5.55 -4.93
N VAL A 319 -4.58 -4.26 -4.57
CA VAL A 319 -5.14 -3.14 -5.36
C VAL A 319 -4.05 -2.24 -5.98
N GLY A 320 -2.81 -2.36 -5.51
CA GLY A 320 -1.66 -1.63 -6.05
C GLY A 320 -1.23 -0.42 -5.21
N ALA A 321 -0.24 0.32 -5.72
CA ALA A 321 0.32 1.45 -5.00
C ALA A 321 -0.67 2.63 -4.95
N ARG A 322 -0.57 3.43 -3.87
CA ARG A 322 -1.31 4.70 -3.65
C ARG A 322 -2.79 4.58 -3.27
N VAL A 323 -3.32 3.36 -3.12
CA VAL A 323 -4.67 3.15 -2.61
C VAL A 323 -4.60 2.91 -1.10
N SER A 324 -5.20 3.81 -0.32
CA SER A 324 -5.26 3.69 1.13
C SER A 324 -6.51 2.93 1.58
N PRO A 325 -6.48 2.20 2.72
CA PRO A 325 -7.66 1.53 3.24
C PRO A 325 -8.85 2.46 3.44
N THR A 326 -8.61 3.69 3.92
CA THR A 326 -9.65 4.71 4.09
C THR A 326 -10.35 5.07 2.79
N GLN A 327 -9.60 5.21 1.70
CA GLN A 327 -10.17 5.51 0.38
C GLN A 327 -10.87 4.29 -0.23
N PHE A 328 -10.33 3.09 -0.03
CA PHE A 328 -10.85 1.88 -0.67
C PHE A 328 -12.11 1.34 0.01
N PHE A 329 -12.13 1.31 1.34
CA PHE A 329 -13.25 0.81 2.13
C PHE A 329 -14.21 1.91 2.59
N ASN A 330 -14.04 3.15 2.09
CA ASN A 330 -14.82 4.32 2.49
C ASN A 330 -14.90 4.49 4.02
N LEU A 331 -13.80 4.20 4.72
CA LEU A 331 -13.77 4.33 6.18
C LEU A 331 -13.82 5.82 6.55
N PRO A 332 -14.50 6.18 7.66
CA PRO A 332 -14.44 7.55 8.16
C PRO A 332 -12.98 7.95 8.33
N ARG A 333 -12.62 9.14 7.86
CA ARG A 333 -11.28 9.69 8.12
C ARG A 333 -11.13 9.74 9.63
N GLN A 334 -10.24 8.92 10.17
CA GLN A 334 -9.85 9.08 11.56
C GLN A 334 -9.24 10.46 11.69
N HIS A 335 -9.96 11.36 12.38
CA HIS A 335 -9.37 12.59 12.85
C HIS A 335 -8.16 12.16 13.69
N ARG A 336 -6.97 12.70 13.40
CA ARG A 336 -5.83 12.46 14.28
C ARG A 336 -6.23 13.05 15.62
N VAL A 337 -6.65 12.19 16.55
CA VAL A 337 -6.73 12.53 17.97
C VAL A 337 -5.34 13.04 18.30
N LYS A 338 -5.24 14.34 18.57
CA LYS A 338 -3.93 14.95 18.80
C LYS A 338 -3.40 14.33 20.07
N PHE A 339 -2.08 14.20 20.18
CA PHE A 339 -1.45 13.69 21.40
C PHE A 339 -1.94 14.44 22.66
N ALA A 340 -2.28 15.73 22.49
CA ALA A 340 -2.94 16.55 23.49
C ALA A 340 -4.25 15.93 24.00
N ASP A 341 -5.18 15.56 23.12
CA ASP A 341 -6.48 15.01 23.51
C ASP A 341 -6.33 13.67 24.27
N LYS A 342 -5.33 12.84 23.90
CA LYS A 342 -5.02 11.60 24.64
C LYS A 342 -4.38 11.86 26.01
N LEU A 343 -3.56 12.90 26.11
CA LEU A 343 -2.95 13.31 27.38
C LEU A 343 -4.02 13.88 28.31
N GLU A 344 -4.94 14.68 27.77
CA GLU A 344 -6.07 15.25 28.50
C GLU A 344 -7.00 14.16 29.05
N GLU A 345 -7.33 13.15 28.25
CA GLU A 345 -8.12 12.00 28.68
C GLU A 345 -7.41 11.19 29.79
N SER A 346 -6.10 10.97 29.65
CA SER A 346 -5.30 10.29 30.68
C SER A 346 -5.19 11.09 31.98
N VAL A 347 -5.07 12.42 31.90
CA VAL A 347 -5.01 13.29 33.08
C VAL A 347 -6.37 13.35 33.77
N MET A 348 -7.46 13.45 33.00
CA MET A 348 -8.83 13.41 33.53
C MET A 348 -9.13 12.11 34.27
N GLU A 349 -8.69 10.96 33.74
CA GLU A 349 -8.85 9.67 34.41
C GLU A 349 -8.04 9.61 35.72
N ALA A 350 -6.80 10.09 35.71
CA ALA A 350 -5.96 10.13 36.90
C ALA A 350 -6.55 11.03 38.00
N VAL A 351 -7.10 12.20 37.63
CA VAL A 351 -7.78 13.10 38.57
C VAL A 351 -9.01 12.43 39.18
N ARG A 352 -9.80 11.70 38.38
CA ARG A 352 -10.98 10.96 38.87
C ARG A 352 -10.60 9.84 39.85
N GLU A 353 -9.51 9.14 39.61
CA GLU A 353 -9.04 8.10 40.53
C GLU A 353 -8.52 8.69 41.83
N GLU A 354 -7.82 9.81 41.79
CA GLU A 354 -7.37 10.51 43.00
C GLU A 354 -8.54 11.12 43.80
N THR A 355 -9.58 11.65 43.15
CA THR A 355 -10.76 12.15 43.88
C THR A 355 -11.52 11.03 44.59
N LYS A 356 -11.69 9.87 43.95
CA LYS A 356 -12.27 8.68 44.62
C LYS A 356 -11.47 8.23 45.84
N LYS A 357 -10.13 8.23 45.73
CA LYS A 357 -9.25 7.88 46.87
C LYS A 357 -9.35 8.88 48.01
N MET A 358 -9.37 10.18 47.69
CA MET A 358 -9.55 11.25 48.68
C MET A 358 -10.89 11.10 49.41
N GLU A 359 -11.97 10.84 48.66
CA GLU A 359 -13.30 10.64 49.23
C GLU A 359 -13.35 9.39 50.14
N ALA A 360 -12.72 8.29 49.73
CA ALA A 360 -12.62 7.08 50.55
C ALA A 360 -11.84 7.34 51.85
N ARG A 361 -10.71 8.06 51.77
CA ARG A 361 -9.91 8.44 52.96
C ARG A 361 -10.70 9.36 53.90
N ALA A 362 -11.45 10.32 53.36
CA ALA A 362 -12.30 11.20 54.16
C ALA A 362 -13.40 10.41 54.88
N LYS A 363 -14.09 9.50 54.18
CA LYS A 363 -15.11 8.62 54.80
C LYS A 363 -14.52 7.74 55.90
N GLN A 364 -13.31 7.21 55.67
CA GLN A 364 -12.62 6.38 56.66
C GLN A 364 -12.21 7.18 57.91
N SER A 365 -11.68 8.39 57.73
CA SER A 365 -11.31 9.27 58.84
C SER A 365 -12.53 9.66 59.69
N VAL A 366 -13.67 9.98 59.06
CA VAL A 366 -14.92 10.26 59.78
C VAL A 366 -15.40 9.04 60.56
N LEU A 367 -15.34 7.84 59.97
CA LEU A 367 -15.73 6.62 60.65
C LEU A 367 -14.84 6.31 61.86
N GLU A 368 -13.53 6.57 61.77
CA GLU A 368 -12.60 6.42 62.89
C GLU A 368 -12.87 7.44 64.00
N ALA A 369 -13.15 8.69 63.67
CA ALA A 369 -13.53 9.71 64.65
C ALA A 369 -14.80 9.30 65.42
N VAL A 370 -15.83 8.82 64.73
CA VAL A 370 -17.07 8.32 65.36
C VAL A 370 -16.80 7.10 66.25
N ARG A 371 -15.89 6.20 65.87
CA ARG A 371 -15.48 5.08 66.74
C ARG A 371 -14.78 5.58 68.00
N ALA A 372 -13.87 6.54 67.87
CA ALA A 372 -13.17 7.12 69.01
C ALA A 372 -14.14 7.81 69.98
N GLU A 373 -15.10 8.57 69.47
CA GLU A 373 -16.17 9.18 70.28
C GLU A 373 -17.01 8.13 71.02
N ARG A 374 -17.38 7.02 70.36
CA ARG A 374 -18.09 5.91 70.98
C ARG A 374 -17.29 5.27 72.12
N GLU A 375 -15.99 5.09 71.95
CA GLU A 375 -15.13 4.57 73.01
C GLU A 375 -15.01 5.52 74.20
N ILE A 376 -14.93 6.82 73.95
CA ILE A 376 -14.94 7.85 75.00
C ILE A 376 -16.26 7.78 75.79
N LEU A 377 -17.40 7.70 75.09
CA LEU A 377 -18.71 7.55 75.72
C LEU A 377 -18.84 6.25 76.54
N LEU A 378 -18.34 5.13 76.03
CA LEU A 378 -18.35 3.85 76.74
C LEU A 378 -17.51 3.90 78.02
N LYS A 379 -16.35 4.58 77.99
CA LYS A 379 -15.51 4.79 79.17
C LYS A 379 -16.15 5.73 80.19
N GLN A 380 -16.85 6.78 79.74
CA GLN A 380 -17.64 7.63 80.64
C GLN A 380 -18.81 6.86 81.26
N PHE A 381 -19.51 6.03 80.49
CA PHE A 381 -20.62 5.22 80.97
C PHE A 381 -20.17 4.19 82.01
N SER A 382 -19.06 3.49 81.79
CA SER A 382 -18.54 2.50 82.75
C SER A 382 -18.12 3.10 84.10
N GLN A 383 -17.72 4.37 84.12
CA GLN A 383 -17.42 5.11 85.36
C GLN A 383 -18.69 5.55 86.13
N LEU A 384 -19.86 5.60 85.47
CA LEU A 384 -21.13 5.97 86.09
C LEU A 384 -21.91 4.77 86.67
N ILE A 385 -21.60 3.54 86.22
CA ILE A 385 -22.27 2.29 86.67
C ILE A 385 -22.15 2.03 88.19
N PRO A 386 -21.00 2.28 88.87
CA PRO A 386 -20.89 2.03 90.32
C PRO A 386 -21.80 2.93 91.18
N ASN A 387 -22.22 4.09 90.67
CA ASN A 387 -23.02 5.06 91.43
C ASN A 387 -24.54 4.77 91.41
N LEU A 388 -25.02 3.88 90.51
CA LEU A 388 -26.44 3.54 90.40
C LEU A 388 -26.83 2.23 91.09
N LEU A 389 -25.87 1.37 91.43
CA LEU A 389 -26.11 0.02 92.01
C LEU A 389 -26.13 -0.01 93.55
N GLY A 390 -26.00 1.13 94.21
CA GLY A 390 -26.06 1.24 95.68
C GLY A 390 -27.43 1.67 96.20
N LYS A 391 -28.47 0.85 95.99
CA LYS A 391 -29.80 0.79 96.66
C LYS A 391 -30.73 0.03 95.69
N THR A 392 -31.16 -1.21 95.95
CA THR A 392 -32.35 -1.53 96.78
C THR A 392 -32.41 -3.01 97.20
N PRO A 393 -33.27 -3.38 98.18
CA PRO A 393 -33.33 -4.70 98.81
C PRO A 393 -34.10 -5.77 98.00
N THR A 394 -33.78 -7.01 98.34
CA THR A 394 -34.34 -8.30 97.92
C THR A 394 -35.86 -8.40 98.08
N THR A 395 -36.58 -8.86 97.04
CA THR A 395 -37.95 -9.44 97.14
C THR A 395 -38.15 -10.42 95.96
N PRO A 396 -38.84 -11.57 96.14
CA PRO A 396 -38.62 -12.77 95.33
C PRO A 396 -39.46 -12.84 94.04
N MET A 397 -38.99 -13.71 93.14
CA MET A 397 -39.53 -13.95 91.79
C MET A 397 -41.00 -14.40 91.78
N THR A 398 -41.78 -13.86 90.85
CA THR A 398 -43.07 -14.39 90.38
C THR A 398 -43.02 -14.50 88.85
N PRO A 399 -43.61 -15.54 88.21
CA PRO A 399 -43.28 -15.91 86.84
C PRO A 399 -44.22 -15.25 85.81
N MET A 400 -43.67 -14.75 84.70
CA MET A 400 -44.46 -14.30 83.55
C MET A 400 -43.88 -14.78 82.21
N THR A 401 -44.61 -15.72 81.63
CA THR A 401 -45.02 -15.93 80.22
C THR A 401 -44.10 -15.61 79.02
N PRO A 402 -44.15 -16.45 77.96
CA PRO A 402 -43.30 -16.30 76.78
C PRO A 402 -43.77 -15.15 75.87
N ILE A 403 -42.84 -14.28 75.48
CA ILE A 403 -43.08 -13.18 74.54
C ILE A 403 -42.99 -13.70 73.10
N THR A 404 -44.00 -13.35 72.31
CA THR A 404 -44.21 -13.65 70.89
C THR A 404 -43.17 -13.00 69.95
N PRO A 405 -42.97 -13.50 68.72
CA PRO A 405 -42.02 -12.94 67.76
C PRO A 405 -42.47 -11.58 67.19
N ILE A 406 -41.52 -10.68 66.99
CA ILE A 406 -41.69 -9.37 66.35
C ILE A 406 -41.94 -9.54 64.83
N PRO A 407 -42.88 -8.80 64.21
CA PRO A 407 -43.20 -8.94 62.78
C PRO A 407 -42.13 -8.31 61.84
N PRO A 408 -42.07 -8.74 60.56
CA PRO A 408 -41.09 -8.25 59.60
C PRO A 408 -41.38 -6.82 59.11
N ILE A 409 -40.30 -6.11 58.78
CA ILE A 409 -40.26 -4.73 58.26
C ILE A 409 -40.85 -4.68 56.84
N PRO A 410 -41.70 -3.70 56.49
CA PRO A 410 -42.29 -3.59 55.15
C PRO A 410 -41.27 -3.08 54.09
N PRO A 411 -41.44 -3.44 52.81
CA PRO A 411 -40.53 -3.05 51.74
C PRO A 411 -40.70 -1.59 51.31
N ILE A 412 -39.58 -0.99 50.90
CA ILE A 412 -39.45 0.39 50.41
C ILE A 412 -40.09 0.51 49.02
N PRO A 413 -40.91 1.54 48.72
CA PRO A 413 -41.52 1.72 47.40
C PRO A 413 -40.47 2.07 46.34
N GLN A 414 -40.56 1.43 45.17
CA GLN A 414 -39.82 1.85 43.99
C GLN A 414 -40.46 3.10 43.39
N LEU A 415 -39.64 4.12 43.12
CA LEU A 415 -40.04 5.24 42.28
C LEU A 415 -40.12 4.76 40.82
N GLU A 416 -41.27 4.96 40.18
CA GLU A 416 -41.40 5.01 38.73
C GLU A 416 -40.74 6.27 38.15
#